data_AF-A0A510XQF1-F1
#
_entry.id   AF-A0A510XQF1-F1
#
_cell.length_a   1.000
_cell.length_b   1.000
_cell.length_c   1.000
_cell.angle_alpha   90.00
_cell.angle_beta   90.00
_cell.angle_gamma   90.00
#
_symmetry.space_group_name_H-M   'P 1'
#
loop_
_entity.id
_entity.type
_entity.pdbx_description
1 polymer ?
#
loop_
_entity_poly.entity_id
_entity_poly.type
_entity_poly.pdbx_seq_one_letter_code
_entity_poly.pdbx_strand_id
1 'polypeptide(L)'
;MAKKKGKPAEIEEEIIYVSKSELKRDAQEFHQLGSEIAKMGKKQRERLPLNDDLKAAMVVADKISNKSDAYRRHLNYIAKTLRTVENIEEIKAIIDVMLNKNNQAEVMIKKIEQLRSDLIEQGDDLINETIEQYPTLERQKMRQLVRNAAKEVKAEKPGRGYKELFQYLKDAHNVTY
;
A
#
# COMPACT_ATOMS: atom_id res chain seq x y z
N MET A 1 -22.87 -68.24 -27.85
CA MET A 1 -22.69 -66.88 -28.40
C MET A 1 -23.95 -66.06 -28.14
N ALA A 2 -23.90 -65.02 -27.30
CA ALA A 2 -24.85 -63.91 -27.32
C ALA A 2 -24.22 -62.72 -26.57
N LYS A 3 -24.25 -61.54 -27.19
CA LYS A 3 -23.46 -60.34 -26.88
C LYS A 3 -24.00 -59.57 -25.66
N LYS A 4 -23.06 -59.22 -24.77
CA LYS A 4 -22.86 -57.97 -24.01
C LYS A 4 -23.93 -56.87 -24.16
N LYS A 5 -24.48 -56.40 -23.03
CA LYS A 5 -24.79 -54.98 -22.81
C LYS A 5 -24.27 -54.57 -21.44
N GLY A 6 -23.09 -53.97 -21.41
CA GLY A 6 -22.56 -53.29 -20.23
C GLY A 6 -23.35 -52.02 -19.99
N LYS A 7 -23.66 -51.73 -18.72
CA LYS A 7 -24.18 -50.42 -18.29
C LYS A 7 -23.19 -49.33 -18.74
N PRO A 8 -23.66 -48.19 -19.29
CA PRO A 8 -22.81 -47.04 -19.46
C PRO A 8 -22.36 -46.57 -18.06
N ALA A 9 -21.06 -46.37 -17.90
CA ALA A 9 -20.54 -45.68 -16.72
C ALA A 9 -21.00 -44.23 -16.80
N GLU A 10 -21.88 -43.84 -15.89
CA GLU A 10 -22.21 -42.43 -15.64
C GLU A 10 -20.93 -41.78 -15.12
N ILE A 11 -20.27 -41.02 -15.99
CA ILE A 11 -19.26 -40.05 -15.58
C ILE A 11 -20.10 -38.93 -14.94
N GLU A 12 -20.20 -38.93 -13.62
CA GLU A 12 -20.67 -37.76 -12.87
C GLU A 12 -19.67 -36.64 -13.14
N GLU A 13 -19.90 -35.89 -14.21
CA GLU A 13 -19.28 -34.60 -14.41
C GLU A 13 -19.74 -33.73 -13.23
N GLU A 14 -18.85 -33.59 -12.26
CA GLU A 14 -19.00 -32.70 -11.12
C GLU A 14 -19.09 -31.27 -11.68
N ILE A 15 -20.30 -30.82 -12.02
CA ILE A 15 -20.55 -29.46 -12.47
C ILE A 15 -20.29 -28.57 -11.26
N ILE A 16 -19.09 -28.00 -11.20
CA ILE A 16 -18.72 -26.97 -10.23
C ILE A 16 -19.68 -25.79 -10.48
N TYR A 17 -20.74 -25.69 -9.67
CA TYR A 17 -21.70 -24.59 -9.75
C TYR A 17 -21.08 -23.35 -9.11
N VAL A 18 -20.33 -22.58 -9.90
CA VAL A 18 -19.86 -21.26 -9.47
C VAL A 18 -21.05 -20.31 -9.44
N SER A 19 -21.32 -19.69 -8.30
CA SER A 19 -22.42 -18.75 -8.16
C SER A 19 -22.16 -17.46 -8.96
N LYS A 20 -23.22 -16.82 -9.47
CA LYS A 20 -23.10 -15.49 -10.13
C LYS A 20 -22.44 -14.43 -9.23
N SER A 21 -22.53 -14.62 -7.91
CA SER A 21 -21.92 -13.75 -6.90
C SER A 21 -20.40 -13.91 -6.83
N GLU A 22 -19.87 -15.13 -6.93
CA GLU A 22 -18.42 -15.40 -6.93
C GLU A 22 -17.76 -14.87 -8.19
N LEU A 23 -18.33 -15.14 -9.37
CA LEU A 23 -17.82 -14.60 -10.64
C LEU A 23 -17.74 -13.06 -10.64
N LYS A 24 -18.68 -12.41 -9.95
CA LYS A 24 -18.67 -10.95 -9.79
C LYS A 24 -17.57 -10.47 -8.83
N ARG A 25 -17.32 -11.20 -7.73
CA ARG A 25 -16.26 -10.90 -6.76
C ARG A 25 -14.89 -11.03 -7.40
N ASP A 26 -14.61 -12.17 -8.04
CA ASP A 26 -13.36 -12.40 -8.76
C ASP A 26 -13.15 -11.28 -9.78
N ALA A 27 -14.21 -10.92 -10.51
CA ALA A 27 -14.09 -9.89 -11.51
C ALA A 27 -13.69 -8.52 -10.95
N GLN A 28 -14.23 -8.17 -9.79
CA GLN A 28 -13.92 -6.96 -9.06
C GLN A 28 -12.50 -7.00 -8.47
N GLU A 29 -12.07 -8.13 -7.93
CA GLU A 29 -10.72 -8.32 -7.39
C GLU A 29 -9.65 -8.09 -8.45
N PHE A 30 -9.78 -8.72 -9.62
CA PHE A 30 -8.84 -8.50 -10.72
C PHE A 30 -8.85 -7.07 -11.26
N HIS A 31 -10.02 -6.41 -11.26
CA HIS A 31 -10.11 -5.01 -11.65
C HIS A 31 -9.41 -4.10 -10.64
N GLN A 32 -9.58 -4.38 -9.35
CA GLN A 32 -8.90 -3.65 -8.29
C GLN A 32 -7.39 -3.86 -8.37
N LEU A 33 -6.92 -5.10 -8.50
CA LEU A 33 -5.51 -5.43 -8.67
C LEU A 33 -4.90 -4.72 -9.89
N GLY A 34 -5.58 -4.75 -11.04
CA GLY A 34 -5.13 -4.06 -12.24
C GLY A 34 -5.04 -2.54 -12.07
N SER A 35 -5.99 -1.95 -11.34
CA SER A 35 -5.99 -0.52 -11.00
C SER A 35 -4.87 -0.17 -10.02
N GLU A 36 -4.60 -1.01 -9.02
CA GLU A 36 -3.52 -0.82 -8.07
C GLU A 36 -2.16 -0.87 -8.79
N ILE A 37 -1.91 -1.89 -9.61
CA ILE A 37 -0.69 -2.00 -10.40
C ILE A 37 -0.53 -0.80 -11.34
N ALA A 38 -1.60 -0.36 -12.01
CA ALA A 38 -1.54 0.80 -12.91
C ALA A 38 -1.21 2.12 -12.20
N LYS A 39 -1.59 2.27 -10.92
CA LYS A 39 -1.26 3.45 -10.10
C LYS A 39 0.14 3.42 -9.52
N MET A 40 0.79 2.25 -9.46
CA MET A 40 2.13 2.12 -8.92
C MET A 40 3.16 2.88 -9.76
N GLY A 41 4.14 3.46 -9.08
CA GLY A 41 5.28 4.11 -9.75
C GLY A 41 6.08 3.10 -10.59
N LYS A 42 6.79 3.58 -11.62
CA LYS A 42 7.57 2.71 -12.53
C LYS A 42 8.52 1.77 -11.78
N LYS A 43 9.24 2.28 -10.78
CA LYS A 43 10.17 1.49 -9.93
C LYS A 43 9.49 0.37 -9.13
N GLN A 44 8.23 0.54 -8.74
CA GLN A 44 7.46 -0.49 -8.04
C GLN A 44 7.03 -1.58 -9.03
N ARG A 45 6.52 -1.19 -10.20
CA ARG A 45 6.15 -2.13 -11.27
C ARG A 45 7.32 -2.96 -11.80
N GLU A 46 8.53 -2.40 -11.85
CA GLU A 46 9.76 -3.12 -12.24
C GLU A 46 10.11 -4.30 -11.33
N ARG A 47 9.61 -4.31 -10.09
CA ARG A 47 9.80 -5.40 -9.12
C ARG A 47 8.74 -6.50 -9.25
N LEU A 48 7.69 -6.27 -10.03
CA LEU A 48 6.64 -7.25 -10.25
C LEU A 48 7.02 -8.15 -11.43
N PRO A 49 6.78 -9.47 -11.35
CA PRO A 49 7.05 -10.41 -12.43
C PRO A 49 5.95 -10.33 -13.51
N LEU A 50 5.79 -9.15 -14.11
CA LEU A 50 4.83 -8.92 -15.19
C LEU A 50 5.37 -9.48 -16.50
N ASN A 51 4.53 -10.21 -17.24
CA ASN A 51 4.83 -10.59 -18.62
C ASN A 51 4.85 -9.36 -19.55
N ASP A 52 5.29 -9.54 -20.79
CA ASP A 52 5.47 -8.44 -21.73
C ASP A 52 4.15 -7.75 -22.10
N ASP A 53 3.05 -8.51 -22.17
CA ASP A 53 1.70 -7.96 -22.40
C ASP A 53 1.27 -7.02 -21.28
N LEU A 54 1.43 -7.41 -20.02
CA LEU A 54 1.12 -6.58 -18.87
C LEU A 54 2.03 -5.35 -18.81
N LYS A 55 3.34 -5.51 -19.09
CA LYS A 55 4.27 -4.37 -19.16
C LYS A 55 3.84 -3.37 -20.23
N ALA A 56 3.48 -3.84 -21.43
CA ALA A 56 2.97 -2.98 -22.50
C ALA A 56 1.65 -2.31 -22.11
N ALA A 57 0.73 -3.05 -21.48
CA ALA A 57 -0.53 -2.51 -20.98
C ALA A 57 -0.29 -1.39 -19.94
N MET A 58 0.69 -1.54 -19.06
CA MET A 58 1.08 -0.52 -18.08
C MET A 58 1.56 0.77 -18.74
N VAL A 59 2.39 0.67 -19.79
CA VAL A 59 2.85 1.85 -20.54
C VAL A 59 1.69 2.58 -21.22
N VAL A 60 0.72 1.84 -21.76
CA VAL A 60 -0.48 2.44 -22.35
C VAL A 60 -1.34 3.12 -21.28
N ALA A 61 -1.51 2.50 -20.11
CA ALA A 61 -2.27 3.04 -19.00
C ALA A 61 -1.75 4.42 -18.57
N ASP A 62 -0.42 4.57 -18.47
CA ASP A 62 0.23 5.83 -18.12
C ASP A 62 -0.12 6.95 -19.13
N LYS A 63 -0.11 6.63 -20.44
CA LYS A 63 -0.36 7.59 -21.53
C LYS A 63 -1.80 8.07 -21.61
N ILE A 64 -2.76 7.25 -21.19
CA ILE A 64 -4.20 7.54 -21.30
C ILE A 64 -4.85 7.84 -19.95
N SER A 65 -4.06 7.91 -18.87
CA SER A 65 -4.52 8.14 -17.49
C SER A 65 -5.38 9.40 -17.33
N ASN A 66 -5.16 10.42 -18.15
CA ASN A 66 -5.95 11.66 -18.18
C ASN A 66 -7.28 11.55 -18.95
N LYS A 67 -7.53 10.43 -19.65
CA LYS A 67 -8.73 10.20 -20.47
C LYS A 67 -9.64 9.19 -19.77
N SER A 68 -10.53 9.68 -18.90
CA SER A 68 -11.35 8.86 -17.99
C SER A 68 -12.00 7.62 -18.66
N ASP A 69 -12.69 7.77 -19.78
CA ASP A 69 -13.35 6.62 -20.43
C ASP A 69 -12.36 5.63 -21.05
N ALA A 70 -11.32 6.12 -21.73
CA ALA A 70 -10.28 5.28 -22.31
C ALA A 70 -9.49 4.53 -21.23
N TYR A 71 -9.14 5.22 -20.14
CA TYR A 71 -8.46 4.65 -18.99
C TYR A 71 -9.30 3.55 -18.33
N ARG A 72 -10.59 3.82 -18.07
CA ARG A 72 -11.51 2.83 -17.49
C ARG A 72 -11.64 1.58 -18.36
N ARG A 73 -11.77 1.73 -19.68
CA ARG A 73 -11.79 0.57 -20.61
C ARG A 73 -10.49 -0.21 -20.59
N HIS A 74 -9.36 0.49 -20.51
CA HIS A 74 -8.05 -0.13 -20.47
C HIS A 74 -7.78 -0.86 -19.15
N LEU A 75 -8.29 -0.37 -18.02
CA LEU A 75 -8.27 -1.10 -16.75
C LEU A 75 -9.05 -2.42 -16.83
N ASN A 76 -10.18 -2.46 -17.55
CA ASN A 76 -10.89 -3.73 -17.80
C ASN A 76 -10.05 -4.71 -18.64
N TYR A 77 -9.31 -4.20 -19.63
CA TYR A 77 -8.39 -5.03 -20.42
C TYR A 77 -7.25 -5.58 -19.56
N ILE A 78 -6.64 -4.75 -18.72
CA ILE A 78 -5.62 -5.18 -17.75
C ILE A 78 -6.18 -6.24 -16.81
N ALA A 79 -7.37 -6.02 -16.25
CA ALA A 79 -8.04 -6.98 -15.37
C ALA A 79 -8.28 -8.33 -16.06
N LYS A 80 -8.70 -8.32 -17.33
CA LYS A 80 -8.86 -9.53 -18.13
C LYS A 80 -7.53 -10.24 -18.36
N THR A 81 -6.46 -9.49 -18.63
CA THR A 81 -5.11 -10.03 -18.86
C THR A 81 -4.53 -10.64 -17.58
N LEU A 82 -4.77 -10.02 -16.42
CA LEU A 82 -4.36 -10.56 -15.12
C LEU A 82 -5.06 -11.89 -14.78
N ARG A 83 -6.26 -12.16 -15.31
CA ARG A 83 -6.92 -13.46 -15.10
C ARG A 83 -6.27 -14.60 -15.86
N THR A 84 -5.48 -14.30 -16.88
CA THR A 84 -4.89 -15.30 -17.78
C THR A 84 -3.41 -15.54 -17.49
N VAL A 85 -2.80 -14.82 -16.55
CA VAL A 85 -1.39 -15.05 -16.19
C VAL A 85 -1.28 -16.18 -15.17
N GLU A 86 -0.26 -17.02 -15.36
CA GLU A 86 -0.02 -18.20 -14.51
C GLU A 86 0.54 -17.82 -13.14
N ASN A 87 1.30 -16.72 -13.06
CA ASN A 87 2.02 -16.28 -11.85
C ASN A 87 1.26 -15.21 -11.05
N ILE A 88 -0.08 -15.22 -11.11
CA ILE A 88 -0.92 -14.21 -10.44
C ILE A 88 -0.68 -14.15 -8.91
N GLU A 89 -0.52 -15.30 -8.27
CA GLU A 89 -0.31 -15.37 -6.82
C GLU A 89 1.06 -14.81 -6.41
N GLU A 90 2.08 -14.95 -7.24
CA GLU A 90 3.39 -14.32 -7.04
C GLU A 90 3.29 -12.79 -7.11
N ILE A 91 2.56 -12.27 -8.12
CA ILE A 91 2.30 -10.84 -8.25
C ILE A 91 1.60 -10.30 -7.01
N LYS A 92 0.53 -10.98 -6.55
CA LYS A 92 -0.22 -10.59 -5.34
C LYS A 92 0.67 -10.60 -4.09
N ALA A 93 1.48 -11.64 -3.90
CA ALA A 93 2.36 -11.75 -2.74
C ALA A 93 3.40 -10.61 -2.69
N ILE A 94 3.98 -10.25 -3.84
CA ILE A 94 4.94 -9.14 -3.92
C ILE A 94 4.26 -7.81 -3.61
N ILE A 95 3.04 -7.60 -4.13
CA ILE A 95 2.25 -6.39 -3.85
C ILE A 95 1.91 -6.29 -2.37
N ASP A 96 1.48 -7.38 -1.74
CA ASP A 96 1.15 -7.40 -0.32
C ASP A 96 2.36 -7.01 0.55
N VAL A 97 3.54 -7.57 0.25
CA VAL A 97 4.79 -7.18 0.95
C VAL A 97 5.11 -5.70 0.75
N MET A 98 4.89 -5.15 -0.45
CA MET A 98 5.11 -3.72 -0.70
C MET A 98 4.11 -2.84 0.05
N LEU A 99 2.82 -3.18 0.02
CA LEU A 99 1.76 -2.43 0.69
C LEU A 99 1.92 -2.49 2.21
N ASN A 100 2.27 -3.65 2.77
CA ASN A 100 2.53 -3.80 4.20
C ASN A 100 3.70 -2.90 4.66
N LYS A 101 4.79 -2.83 3.89
CA LYS A 101 5.90 -1.90 4.18
C LYS A 101 5.47 -0.44 4.14
N ASN A 102 4.66 -0.05 3.16
CA ASN A 102 4.16 1.32 3.06
C ASN A 102 3.19 1.65 4.21
N ASN A 103 2.29 0.73 4.56
CA ASN A 103 1.36 0.89 5.67
C ASN A 103 2.10 1.08 6.99
N GLN A 104 3.17 0.30 7.24
CA GLN A 104 4.01 0.48 8.43
C GLN A 104 4.68 1.86 8.46
N ALA A 105 5.23 2.32 7.33
CA ALA A 105 5.84 3.64 7.23
C ALA A 105 4.82 4.78 7.44
N GLU A 106 3.61 4.67 6.88
CA GLU A 106 2.54 5.65 7.08
C GLU A 106 2.07 5.70 8.54
N VAL A 107 1.88 4.54 9.18
CA VAL A 107 1.50 4.46 10.60
C VAL A 107 2.57 5.11 11.47
N MET A 108 3.85 4.86 11.19
CA MET A 108 4.97 5.47 11.90
C MET A 108 4.99 6.99 11.74
N ILE A 109 4.79 7.50 10.52
CA ILE A 109 4.69 8.94 10.25
C ILE A 109 3.56 9.56 11.07
N LYS A 110 2.35 8.98 11.05
CA LYS A 110 1.21 9.47 11.82
C LYS A 110 1.47 9.47 13.32
N LYS A 111 2.14 8.44 13.84
CA LYS A 111 2.57 8.40 15.26
C LYS A 111 3.51 9.55 15.61
N ILE A 112 4.49 9.85 14.75
CA ILE A 112 5.42 10.96 14.95
C ILE A 112 4.70 12.31 14.85
N GLU A 113 3.75 12.45 13.93
CA GLU A 113 2.93 13.67 13.81
C GLU A 113 2.09 13.92 15.06
N GLN A 114 1.48 12.86 15.61
CA GLN A 114 0.73 12.92 16.86
C GLN A 114 1.66 13.29 18.02
N LEU A 115 2.76 12.55 18.20
CA LEU A 115 3.74 12.79 19.27
C LEU A 115 4.28 14.22 19.24
N ARG A 116 4.59 14.76 18.05
CA ARG A 116 5.01 16.16 17.90
C ARG A 116 3.94 17.12 18.41
N SER A 117 2.68 16.87 18.08
CA SER A 117 1.56 17.73 18.47
C SER A 117 1.36 17.69 19.98
N ASP A 118 1.41 16.50 20.57
CA ASP A 118 1.33 16.29 22.02
C ASP A 118 2.50 16.97 22.74
N LEU A 119 3.72 16.90 22.19
CA LEU A 119 4.91 17.54 22.77
C LEU A 119 4.79 19.07 22.80
N ILE A 120 4.17 19.66 21.77
CA ILE A 120 3.92 21.11 21.70
C ILE A 120 2.89 21.53 22.75
N GLU A 121 1.89 20.69 23.01
CA GLU A 121 0.81 20.97 23.96
C GLU A 121 1.21 20.73 25.42
N GLN A 122 1.86 19.60 25.70
CA GLN A 122 2.18 19.15 27.07
C GLN A 122 3.56 19.64 27.57
N GLY A 123 4.46 20.01 26.65
CA GLY A 123 5.74 20.62 27.02
C GLY A 123 6.69 19.67 27.77
N ASP A 124 7.25 20.14 28.90
CA ASP A 124 8.39 19.50 29.56
C ASP A 124 8.10 18.10 30.12
N ASP A 125 6.86 17.82 30.52
CA ASP A 125 6.48 16.53 31.09
C ASP A 125 6.60 15.41 30.05
N LEU A 126 5.95 15.58 28.90
CA LEU A 126 6.02 14.62 27.79
C LEU A 126 7.41 14.56 27.15
N ILE A 127 8.18 15.64 27.19
CA ILE A 127 9.59 15.61 26.75
C ILE A 127 10.40 14.62 27.59
N ASN A 128 10.22 14.61 28.92
CA ASN A 128 10.94 13.69 29.78
C ASN A 128 10.56 12.24 29.49
N GLU A 129 9.26 11.94 29.37
CA GLU A 129 8.77 10.60 29.02
C GLU A 129 9.29 10.14 27.64
N THR A 130 9.31 11.04 26.66
CA THR A 130 9.80 10.72 25.32
C THR A 130 11.30 10.39 25.33
N ILE A 131 12.10 11.08 26.15
CA ILE A 131 13.54 10.80 26.28
C ILE A 131 13.79 9.46 26.99
N GLU A 132 12.94 9.10 27.96
CA GLU A 132 13.01 7.77 28.59
C GLU A 132 12.72 6.65 27.59
N GLN A 133 11.77 6.87 26.66
CA GLN A 133 11.46 5.93 25.59
C GLN A 133 12.51 5.90 24.47
N TYR A 134 13.16 7.04 24.20
CA TYR A 134 14.19 7.17 23.16
C TYR A 134 15.46 7.81 23.75
N PRO A 135 16.33 7.04 24.43
CA PRO A 135 17.53 7.56 25.10
C PRO A 135 18.55 8.23 24.17
N THR A 136 18.43 8.02 22.85
CA THR A 136 19.24 8.70 21.82
C THR A 136 18.85 10.17 21.62
N LEU A 137 17.69 10.59 22.14
CA LEU A 137 17.25 11.98 22.10
C LEU A 137 17.95 12.79 23.20
N GLU A 138 18.40 13.98 22.83
CA GLU A 138 19.05 14.90 23.75
C GLU A 138 18.02 15.86 24.36
N ARG A 139 17.95 15.89 25.70
CA ARG A 139 16.94 16.66 26.45
C ARG A 139 16.92 18.14 26.09
N GLN A 140 18.09 18.77 26.03
CA GLN A 140 18.18 20.21 25.76
C GLN A 140 17.77 20.54 24.33
N LYS A 141 18.14 19.69 23.38
CA LYS A 141 17.73 19.82 21.97
C LYS A 141 16.23 19.64 21.78
N MET A 142 15.63 18.64 22.43
CA MET A 142 14.17 18.45 22.44
C MET A 142 13.44 19.69 22.96
N ARG A 143 13.85 20.23 24.12
CA ARG A 143 13.28 21.46 24.68
C ARG A 143 13.40 22.65 23.74
N GLN A 144 14.51 22.79 23.02
CA GLN A 144 14.68 23.87 22.06
C GLN A 144 13.74 23.72 20.86
N LEU A 145 13.65 22.52 20.30
CA LEU A 145 12.81 22.23 19.13
C LEU A 145 11.32 22.39 19.45
N VAL A 146 10.86 21.86 20.59
CA VAL A 146 9.47 21.99 21.07
C VAL A 146 9.11 23.46 21.27
N ARG A 147 9.94 24.25 21.95
CA ARG A 147 9.68 25.69 22.14
C ARG A 147 9.61 26.46 20.82
N ASN A 148 10.48 26.14 19.86
CA ASN A 148 10.47 26.78 18.55
C ASN A 148 9.19 26.42 17.77
N ALA A 149 8.82 25.14 17.73
CA ALA A 149 7.61 24.67 17.08
C ALA A 149 6.34 25.26 17.74
N ALA A 150 6.28 25.31 19.07
CA ALA A 150 5.17 25.90 19.82
C ALA A 150 4.98 27.39 19.51
N LYS A 151 6.07 28.16 19.38
CA LYS A 151 6.01 29.57 18.97
C LYS A 151 5.46 29.74 17.55
N GLU A 152 5.88 28.90 16.61
CA GLU A 152 5.41 28.91 15.22
C GLU A 152 3.92 28.54 15.12
N VAL A 153 3.49 27.51 15.85
CA VAL A 153 2.07 27.07 15.90
C VAL A 153 1.20 28.16 16.52
N LYS A 154 1.64 28.77 17.63
CA LYS A 154 0.93 29.90 18.27
C LYS A 154 0.81 31.12 17.36
N ALA A 155 1.76 31.30 16.45
CA ALA A 155 1.73 32.37 15.44
C ALA A 155 0.94 31.97 14.16
N GLU A 156 0.25 30.83 14.17
CA GLU A 156 -0.50 30.24 13.04
C GLU A 156 0.35 30.08 11.77
N LYS A 157 1.67 29.95 11.94
CA LYS A 157 2.64 29.82 10.85
C LYS A 157 3.64 28.70 11.16
N PRO A 158 3.21 27.42 11.13
CA PRO A 158 4.12 26.29 11.22
C PRO A 158 5.20 26.40 10.15
N GLY A 159 6.46 26.42 10.58
CA GLY A 159 7.58 26.82 9.74
C GLY A 159 8.71 25.82 9.82
N ARG A 160 9.89 26.32 10.21
CA ARG A 160 11.12 25.55 10.22
C ARG A 160 11.20 24.69 11.47
N GLY A 161 10.89 25.24 12.65
CA GLY A 161 10.93 24.51 13.91
C GLY A 161 9.98 23.32 13.94
N TYR A 162 8.78 23.49 13.38
CA TYR A 162 7.78 22.41 13.27
C TYR A 162 8.24 21.23 12.40
N LYS A 163 8.99 21.52 11.32
CA LYS A 163 9.60 20.51 10.44
C LYS A 163 10.84 19.87 11.07
N GLU A 164 11.70 20.66 11.71
CA GLU A 164 12.91 20.17 12.39
C GLU A 164 12.56 19.23 13.55
N LEU A 165 11.53 19.53 14.35
CA LEU A 165 11.07 18.63 15.40
C LEU A 165 10.59 17.29 14.86
N PHE A 166 9.80 17.30 13.78
CA PHE A 166 9.37 16.07 13.11
C PHE A 166 10.56 15.23 12.61
N GLN A 167 11.52 15.87 11.95
CA GLN A 167 12.70 15.16 11.45
C GLN A 167 13.51 14.56 12.59
N TYR A 168 13.70 15.31 13.68
CA TYR A 168 14.45 14.83 14.84
C TYR A 168 13.79 13.62 15.52
N LEU A 169 12.47 13.64 15.66
CA LEU A 169 11.70 12.48 16.16
C LEU A 169 11.80 11.29 15.20
N LYS A 170 11.62 11.53 13.89
CA LYS A 170 11.73 10.49 12.86
C LYS A 170 13.10 9.80 12.86
N ASP A 171 14.17 10.58 13.00
CA ASP A 171 15.52 10.03 13.04
C ASP A 171 15.72 9.12 14.26
N ALA A 172 15.20 9.49 15.43
CA ALA A 172 15.26 8.63 16.62
C ALA A 172 14.49 7.31 16.45
N HIS A 173 13.34 7.32 15.78
CA HIS A 173 12.59 6.10 15.51
C HIS A 173 13.21 5.21 14.42
N ASN A 174 13.99 5.76 13.49
CA ASN A 174 14.67 4.99 12.43
C ASN A 174 15.93 4.26 12.92
N VAL A 175 16.45 4.60 14.10
CA VAL A 175 17.67 4.01 14.68
C VAL A 175 17.38 2.74 15.50
N THR A 176 16.11 2.44 15.76
CA THR A 176 15.71 1.21 16.46
C THR A 176 15.72 0.04 15.47
N TYR A 177 16.76 -0.81 15.56
CA TYR A 177 17.03 -1.98 14.70
C TYR A 177 15.99 -3.09 14.83
#